data_AF-A0A0G4MEZ3-F1
#
_entry.id   AF-A0A0G4MEZ3-F1
#
_cell.length_a   1.000
_cell.length_b   1.000
_cell.length_c   1.000
_cell.angle_alpha   90.00
_cell.angle_beta   90.00
_cell.angle_gamma   90.00
#
_symmetry.space_group_name_H-M   'P 1'
#
loop_
_entity.id
_entity.type
_entity.pdbx_description
1 polymer ?
#
loop_
_entity_poly.entity_id
_entity_poly.type
_entity_poly.pdbx_seq_one_letter_code
_entity_poly.pdbx_strand_id
1 'polypeptide(L)'
;TQAAKEYGWKLNKPSIALMWRGGCIIRSVFLKDITSAYRKNPDLQNLLFDDFFNKAIHTAQPGWRDVVAKSALLGIPTPAFSTALSWFDGYRTKDLPANLLQAQRDYFGAHTFRVKPEHANEKYPVDTDVHVNWTGRGGNVSASTYQA
;
A
#
# COMPACT_ATOMS: atom_id res chain seq x y z
N THR A 1 9.88 8.60 -2.88
CA THR A 1 10.08 8.85 -1.43
C THR A 1 9.11 9.93 -1.02
N GLN A 2 8.16 9.65 -0.13
CA GLN A 2 7.16 10.63 0.29
C GLN A 2 7.81 11.90 0.87
N ALA A 3 8.84 11.76 1.71
CA ALA A 3 9.61 12.89 2.26
C ALA A 3 10.29 13.76 1.18
N ALA A 4 10.80 13.16 0.10
CA ALA A 4 11.40 13.94 -1.00
C ALA A 4 10.36 14.81 -1.71
N LYS A 5 9.15 14.26 -1.89
CA LYS A 5 8.02 14.98 -2.50
C LYS A 5 7.54 16.11 -1.58
N GLU A 6 7.36 15.82 -0.30
CA GLU A 6 6.87 16.77 0.70
C GLU A 6 7.83 17.94 0.92
N TYR A 7 9.13 17.66 1.06
CA TYR A 7 10.12 18.67 1.41
C TYR A 7 10.91 19.21 0.22
N GLY A 8 10.58 18.80 -1.01
CA GLY A 8 11.30 19.19 -2.22
C GLY A 8 12.77 18.71 -2.26
N TRP A 9 13.12 17.68 -1.47
CA TRP A 9 14.50 17.20 -1.38
C TRP A 9 14.87 16.29 -2.54
N LYS A 10 16.06 16.52 -3.10
CA LYS A 10 16.65 15.65 -4.14
C LYS A 10 17.41 14.49 -3.48
N LEU A 11 16.70 13.44 -3.08
CA LEU A 11 17.31 12.27 -2.46
C LEU A 11 17.98 11.35 -3.50
N ASN A 12 19.28 11.15 -3.38
CA ASN A 12 20.04 10.20 -4.19
C ASN A 12 19.94 8.78 -3.59
N LYS A 13 18.95 8.00 -4.02
CA LYS A 13 18.69 6.64 -3.50
C LYS A 13 19.89 5.69 -3.64
N PRO A 14 20.61 5.64 -4.78
CA PRO A 14 21.83 4.84 -4.89
C PRO A 14 22.89 5.18 -3.83
N SER A 15 23.14 6.47 -3.61
CA SER A 15 24.12 6.92 -2.61
C SER A 15 23.67 6.60 -1.19
N ILE A 16 22.38 6.75 -0.88
CA ILE A 16 21.81 6.37 0.42
C ILE A 16 22.01 4.87 0.69
N ALA A 17 21.67 4.01 -0.27
CA ALA A 17 21.86 2.57 -0.13
C ALA A 17 23.35 2.20 0.02
N LEU A 18 24.24 2.90 -0.70
CA LEU A 18 25.68 2.70 -0.61
C LEU A 18 26.23 3.12 0.77
N MET A 19 25.78 4.22 1.35
CA MET A 19 26.19 4.66 2.69
C MET A 19 25.86 3.62 3.76
N TRP A 20 24.77 2.87 3.59
CA TRP A 20 24.42 1.78 4.52
C TRP A 20 25.22 0.50 4.31
N ARG A 21 26.09 0.40 3.29
CA ARG A 21 26.89 -0.82 3.07
C ARG A 21 28.11 -0.93 3.98
N GLY A 22 28.59 0.17 4.55
CA GLY A 22 29.79 0.20 5.39
C GLY A 22 29.57 0.96 6.69
N GLY A 23 30.15 0.49 7.79
CA GLY A 23 30.17 1.21 9.07
C GLY A 23 28.88 1.19 9.90
N CYS A 24 27.70 0.98 9.30
CA CYS A 24 26.45 0.92 10.04
C CYS A 24 26.12 -0.50 10.58
N ILE A 25 25.15 -0.57 11.51
CA ILE A 25 24.69 -1.81 12.16
C ILE A 25 24.00 -2.76 11.16
N ILE A 26 23.25 -2.21 10.20
CA ILE A 26 22.43 -2.97 9.24
C ILE A 26 23.19 -3.44 7.99
N ARG A 27 24.53 -3.30 7.97
CA ARG A 27 25.37 -3.66 6.83
C ARG A 27 25.16 -5.13 6.44
N SER A 28 25.01 -5.40 5.14
CA SER A 28 24.77 -6.75 4.63
C SER A 28 25.09 -6.86 3.13
N VAL A 29 25.28 -8.09 2.64
CA VAL A 29 25.38 -8.37 1.19
C VAL A 29 24.10 -7.95 0.48
N PHE A 30 22.93 -8.11 1.13
CA PHE A 30 21.62 -7.70 0.61
C PHE A 30 21.54 -6.20 0.21
N LEU A 31 22.24 -5.32 0.93
CA LEU A 31 22.29 -3.89 0.58
C LEU A 31 23.03 -3.63 -0.75
N LYS A 32 23.88 -4.56 -1.21
CA LYS A 32 24.47 -4.49 -2.55
C LYS A 32 23.38 -4.61 -3.62
N ASP A 33 22.42 -5.50 -3.45
CA ASP A 33 21.33 -5.71 -4.41
C ASP A 33 20.39 -4.51 -4.45
N ILE A 34 20.11 -3.89 -3.29
CA ILE A 34 19.36 -2.62 -3.22
C ILE A 34 20.09 -1.50 -3.98
N THR A 35 21.40 -1.39 -3.77
CA THR A 35 22.22 -0.40 -4.49
C THR A 35 22.19 -0.65 -6.00
N SER A 36 22.30 -1.91 -6.42
CA SER A 36 22.25 -2.31 -7.84
C SER A 36 20.90 -2.00 -8.48
N ALA A 37 19.79 -2.28 -7.79
CA ALA A 37 18.45 -1.98 -8.28
C ALA A 37 18.25 -0.48 -8.54
N TYR A 38 18.65 0.39 -7.60
CA TYR A 38 18.53 1.83 -7.79
C TYR A 38 19.56 2.41 -8.77
N ARG A 39 20.71 1.76 -8.98
CA ARG A 39 21.63 2.15 -10.06
C ARG A 39 21.07 1.79 -11.43
N LYS A 40 20.42 0.63 -11.56
CA LYS A 40 19.75 0.19 -12.78
C LYS A 40 18.55 1.08 -13.11
N ASN A 41 17.74 1.42 -12.11
CA ASN A 41 16.59 2.32 -12.25
C ASN A 41 16.51 3.30 -11.06
N PRO A 42 17.04 4.54 -11.22
CA PRO A 42 16.97 5.57 -10.17
C PRO A 42 15.53 5.95 -9.79
N ASP A 43 14.62 5.87 -10.76
CA ASP A 43 13.20 6.23 -10.62
C ASP A 43 12.32 5.08 -10.11
N LEU A 44 12.94 3.94 -9.75
CA LEU A 44 12.25 2.79 -9.17
C LEU A 44 11.34 3.23 -8.01
N GLN A 45 10.04 2.97 -8.17
CA GLN A 45 9.01 3.40 -7.23
C GLN A 45 8.98 2.50 -5.98
N ASN A 46 9.18 1.19 -6.19
CA ASN A 46 9.21 0.17 -5.14
C ASN A 46 10.25 -0.90 -5.51
N LEU A 47 11.00 -1.39 -4.52
CA LEU A 47 12.01 -2.45 -4.72
C LEU A 47 11.41 -3.75 -5.27
N LEU A 48 10.15 -4.05 -4.98
CA LEU A 48 9.47 -5.24 -5.50
C LEU A 48 9.29 -5.25 -7.03
N PHE A 49 9.51 -4.11 -7.70
CA PHE A 49 9.48 -4.02 -9.16
C PHE A 49 10.85 -4.25 -9.82
N ASP A 50 11.92 -4.41 -9.04
CA ASP A 50 13.20 -4.87 -9.58
C ASP A 50 13.22 -6.40 -9.69
N ASP A 51 13.78 -6.92 -10.78
CA ASP A 51 13.76 -8.35 -11.14
C ASP A 51 14.32 -9.27 -10.05
N PHE A 52 15.38 -8.83 -9.36
CA PHE A 52 16.00 -9.65 -8.31
C PHE A 52 15.05 -9.83 -7.13
N PHE A 53 14.50 -8.72 -6.60
CA PHE A 53 13.59 -8.75 -5.46
C PHE A 53 12.27 -9.42 -5.83
N ASN A 54 11.77 -9.19 -7.05
CA ASN A 54 10.56 -9.83 -7.55
C ASN A 54 10.74 -11.35 -7.60
N LYS A 55 11.85 -11.85 -8.14
CA LYS A 55 12.14 -13.29 -8.17
C LYS A 55 12.31 -13.86 -6.76
N ALA A 56 13.05 -13.15 -5.89
CA ALA A 56 13.31 -13.58 -4.53
C ALA A 56 12.01 -13.73 -3.72
N ILE A 57 11.10 -12.75 -3.80
CA ILE A 57 9.85 -12.81 -3.06
C ILE A 57 8.95 -13.95 -3.56
N HIS A 58 8.82 -14.13 -4.89
CA HIS A 58 8.03 -15.23 -5.46
C HIS A 58 8.59 -16.61 -5.11
N THR A 59 9.91 -16.74 -5.03
CA THR A 59 10.56 -17.98 -4.58
C THR A 59 10.28 -18.25 -3.11
N ALA A 60 10.28 -17.22 -2.27
CA ALA A 60 10.10 -17.34 -0.82
C ALA A 60 8.63 -17.54 -0.39
N GLN A 61 7.65 -17.14 -1.22
CA GLN A 61 6.23 -17.10 -0.85
C GLN A 61 5.68 -18.40 -0.22
N PRO A 62 5.91 -19.61 -0.77
CA PRO A 62 5.35 -20.83 -0.19
C PRO A 62 5.84 -21.08 1.24
N GLY A 63 7.15 -21.00 1.46
CA GLY A 63 7.75 -21.21 2.80
C GLY A 63 7.38 -20.10 3.78
N TRP A 64 7.31 -18.85 3.32
CA TRP A 64 6.89 -17.73 4.15
C TRP A 64 5.45 -17.90 4.67
N ARG A 65 4.52 -18.33 3.81
CA ARG A 65 3.14 -18.61 4.20
C ARG A 65 3.04 -19.78 5.17
N ASP A 66 3.78 -20.86 4.93
CA ASP A 66 3.82 -22.03 5.81
C ASP A 66 4.26 -21.64 7.23
N VAL A 67 5.33 -20.84 7.35
CA VAL A 67 5.83 -20.34 8.64
C VAL A 67 4.78 -19.48 9.35
N VAL A 68 4.15 -18.52 8.65
CA VAL A 68 3.13 -17.64 9.26
C VAL A 68 1.90 -18.45 9.71
N ALA A 69 1.42 -19.39 8.89
CA ALA A 69 0.26 -20.21 9.20
C ALA A 69 0.52 -21.12 10.41
N LYS A 70 1.64 -21.86 10.41
CA LYS A 70 2.02 -22.74 11.53
C LYS A 70 2.25 -21.95 12.81
N SER A 71 2.89 -20.78 12.73
CA SER A 71 3.12 -19.94 13.91
C SER A 71 1.79 -19.52 14.55
N ALA A 72 0.79 -19.15 13.75
CA ALA A 72 -0.55 -18.84 14.26
C ALA A 72 -1.23 -20.04 14.94
N LEU A 73 -1.17 -21.23 14.32
CA LEU A 73 -1.75 -22.46 14.88
C LEU A 73 -1.07 -22.90 16.19
N LEU A 74 0.24 -22.68 16.30
CA LEU A 74 1.04 -23.04 17.47
C LEU A 74 1.04 -21.95 18.56
N GLY A 75 0.39 -20.80 18.33
CA GLY A 75 0.41 -19.68 19.28
C GLY A 75 1.77 -18.98 19.40
N ILE A 76 2.63 -19.07 18.37
CA ILE A 76 3.94 -18.42 18.34
C ILE A 76 3.80 -17.03 17.73
N PRO A 77 4.15 -15.94 18.46
CA PRO A 77 3.96 -14.58 17.97
C PRO A 77 5.01 -14.23 16.89
N THR A 78 4.55 -13.95 15.67
CA THR A 78 5.40 -13.54 14.53
C THR A 78 4.99 -12.20 13.93
N PRO A 79 4.92 -11.10 14.71
CA PRO A 79 4.34 -9.84 14.26
C PRO A 79 5.00 -9.29 12.98
N ALA A 80 6.32 -9.37 12.87
CA ALA A 80 7.07 -8.90 11.70
C ALA A 80 6.81 -9.74 10.45
N PHE A 81 6.74 -11.08 10.57
CA PHE A 81 6.44 -11.94 9.42
C PHE A 81 4.99 -11.80 8.97
N SER A 82 4.05 -11.77 9.92
CA SER A 82 2.63 -11.66 9.63
C SER A 82 2.29 -10.31 8.99
N THR A 83 2.83 -9.19 9.52
CA THR A 83 2.57 -7.86 8.94
C THR A 83 3.20 -7.70 7.56
N ALA A 84 4.42 -8.21 7.36
CA ALA A 84 5.06 -8.14 6.05
C ALA A 84 4.29 -8.97 5.00
N LEU A 85 3.72 -10.11 5.38
CA LEU A 85 2.91 -10.95 4.48
C LEU A 85 1.59 -10.25 4.13
N SER A 86 0.90 -9.72 5.14
CA SER A 86 -0.33 -8.93 4.95
C SER A 86 -0.10 -7.69 4.08
N TRP A 87 1.02 -6.98 4.28
CA TRP A 87 1.38 -5.84 3.44
C TRP A 87 1.67 -6.27 2.00
N PHE A 88 2.43 -7.34 1.79
CA PHE A 88 2.74 -7.84 0.45
C PHE A 88 1.47 -8.26 -0.31
N ASP A 89 0.58 -9.01 0.35
CA ASP A 89 -0.70 -9.43 -0.21
C ASP A 89 -1.62 -8.22 -0.46
N GLY A 90 -1.63 -7.24 0.44
CA GLY A 90 -2.36 -5.99 0.24
C GLY A 90 -1.84 -5.19 -0.95
N TYR A 91 -0.51 -5.05 -1.06
CA TYR A 91 0.13 -4.23 -2.08
C TYR A 91 -0.06 -4.76 -3.50
N ARG A 92 -0.08 -6.09 -3.67
CA ARG A 92 -0.28 -6.73 -4.99
C ARG A 92 -1.75 -6.91 -5.38
N THR A 93 -2.69 -6.54 -4.51
CA THR A 93 -4.12 -6.70 -4.75
C THR A 93 -4.66 -5.45 -5.43
N LYS A 94 -5.16 -5.59 -6.67
CA LYS A 94 -5.79 -4.49 -7.43
C LYS A 94 -6.94 -3.86 -6.66
N ASP A 95 -7.81 -4.72 -6.10
CA ASP A 95 -9.07 -4.32 -5.47
C ASP A 95 -9.11 -4.76 -4.00
N LEU A 96 -8.80 -3.82 -3.11
CA LEU A 96 -8.84 -4.04 -1.66
C LEU A 96 -10.25 -3.82 -1.08
N PRO A 97 -10.56 -4.39 0.10
CA PRO A 97 -11.84 -4.21 0.79
C PRO A 97 -12.08 -2.78 1.32
N ALA A 98 -11.27 -1.80 0.92
CA ALA A 98 -11.44 -0.39 1.27
C ALA A 98 -12.73 0.22 0.69
N ASN A 99 -13.36 -0.43 -0.30
CA ASN A 99 -14.69 -0.07 -0.77
C ASN A 99 -15.75 -0.20 0.34
N LEU A 100 -15.68 -1.24 1.18
CA LEU A 100 -16.60 -1.38 2.33
C LEU A 100 -16.35 -0.29 3.36
N LEU A 101 -15.09 0.08 3.61
CA LEU A 101 -14.74 1.18 4.50
C LEU A 101 -15.35 2.51 4.00
N GLN A 102 -15.27 2.78 2.69
CA GLN A 102 -15.91 3.95 2.10
C GLN A 102 -17.44 3.92 2.24
N ALA A 103 -18.08 2.77 1.98
CA ALA A 103 -19.52 2.61 2.16
C ALA A 103 -19.94 2.82 3.62
N GLN A 104 -19.18 2.31 4.60
CA GLN A 104 -19.44 2.53 6.02
C GLN A 104 -19.36 4.02 6.37
N ARG A 105 -18.30 4.72 5.94
CA ARG A 105 -18.13 6.17 6.17
C ARG A 105 -19.27 6.98 5.57
N ASP A 106 -19.73 6.63 4.38
CA ASP A 106 -20.87 7.28 3.74
C ASP A 106 -22.19 6.95 4.46
N TYR A 107 -22.34 5.73 4.97
CA TYR A 107 -23.51 5.29 5.73
C TYR A 107 -23.71 6.08 7.01
N PHE A 108 -22.72 6.11 7.90
CA PHE A 108 -22.89 6.70 9.23
C PHE A 108 -22.58 8.20 9.29
N GLY A 109 -21.88 8.73 8.28
CA GLY A 109 -21.32 10.09 8.31
C GLY A 109 -21.46 10.88 7.02
N ALA A 110 -22.16 10.35 6.00
CA ALA A 110 -22.39 11.01 4.72
C ALA A 110 -21.10 11.58 4.07
N HIS A 111 -19.98 10.86 4.28
CA HIS A 111 -18.63 11.26 3.89
C HIS A 111 -18.31 11.08 2.41
N THR A 112 -19.30 10.68 1.61
CA THR A 112 -19.20 10.38 0.19
C THR A 112 -18.19 9.28 -0.17
N PHE A 113 -18.22 8.83 -1.42
CA PHE A 113 -17.23 7.93 -2.01
C PHE A 113 -17.13 8.15 -3.52
N ARG A 114 -16.11 7.58 -4.16
CA ARG A 114 -15.95 7.59 -5.62
C ARG A 114 -16.20 6.21 -6.21
N VAL A 115 -16.80 6.18 -7.39
CA VAL A 115 -17.00 4.95 -8.17
C VAL A 115 -15.81 4.74 -9.10
N LYS A 116 -15.41 3.47 -9.25
CA LYS A 116 -14.36 3.11 -10.19
C LYS A 116 -14.80 3.38 -11.63
N PRO A 117 -13.89 3.81 -12.54
CA PRO A 117 -14.25 4.09 -13.92
C PRO A 117 -15.01 2.95 -14.60
N GLU A 118 -14.61 1.69 -14.36
CA GLU A 118 -15.27 0.50 -14.93
C GLU A 118 -16.68 0.22 -14.38
N HIS A 119 -17.12 0.92 -13.34
CA HIS A 119 -18.45 0.78 -12.72
C HIS A 119 -19.27 2.08 -12.79
N ALA A 120 -18.76 3.11 -13.45
CA ALA A 120 -19.45 4.38 -13.61
C ALA A 120 -20.70 4.25 -14.49
N ASN A 121 -21.73 5.05 -14.21
CA ASN A 121 -22.96 5.13 -15.00
C ASN A 121 -23.62 6.51 -14.81
N GLU A 122 -24.79 6.75 -15.43
CA GLU A 122 -25.50 8.03 -15.34
C GLU A 122 -25.82 8.46 -13.90
N LYS A 123 -26.13 7.51 -13.02
CA LYS A 123 -26.42 7.77 -11.61
C LYS A 123 -25.16 8.00 -10.78
N TYR A 124 -24.06 7.34 -11.16
CA TYR A 124 -22.78 7.40 -10.45
C TYR A 124 -21.64 7.68 -11.44
N PRO A 125 -21.44 8.96 -11.80
CA PRO A 125 -20.41 9.35 -12.75
C PRO A 125 -18.99 9.14 -12.21
N VAL A 126 -18.02 9.00 -13.12
CA VAL A 126 -16.59 8.98 -12.78
C VAL A 126 -16.17 10.33 -12.18
N ASP A 127 -15.13 10.31 -11.34
CA ASP A 127 -14.52 11.51 -10.73
C ASP A 127 -15.48 12.42 -9.95
N THR A 128 -16.61 11.87 -9.51
CA THR A 128 -17.62 12.58 -8.71
C THR A 128 -17.71 11.98 -7.32
N ASP A 129 -17.84 12.84 -6.31
CA ASP A 129 -18.08 12.42 -4.93
C ASP A 129 -19.58 12.13 -4.75
N VAL A 130 -19.90 10.86 -4.50
CA VAL A 130 -21.26 10.33 -4.43
C VAL A 130 -21.67 10.11 -2.98
N HIS A 131 -22.86 10.58 -2.61
CA HIS A 131 -23.55 10.17 -1.39
C HIS A 131 -24.73 9.25 -1.72
N VAL A 132 -24.93 8.20 -0.93
CA VAL A 132 -26.10 7.32 -1.02
C VAL A 132 -26.93 7.43 0.25
N ASN A 133 -28.25 7.59 0.10
CA ASN A 133 -29.16 7.44 1.22
C ASN A 133 -29.36 5.95 1.54
N TRP A 134 -28.48 5.40 2.36
CA TRP A 134 -28.46 3.97 2.70
C TRP A 134 -29.65 3.50 3.54
N THR A 135 -30.32 4.41 4.25
CA THR A 135 -31.44 4.07 5.15
C THR A 135 -32.80 4.14 4.45
N GLY A 136 -32.87 4.81 3.30
CA GLY A 136 -34.13 5.11 2.59
C GLY A 136 -35.06 6.08 3.34
N ARG A 137 -34.63 6.59 4.50
CA ARG A 137 -35.40 7.49 5.37
C ARG A 137 -34.64 8.77 5.73
N GLY A 138 -33.31 8.79 5.51
CA GLY A 138 -32.47 9.97 5.69
C GLY A 138 -32.67 10.99 4.56
N GLY A 139 -32.20 12.22 4.75
CA GLY A 139 -32.12 13.21 3.67
C GLY A 139 -30.98 12.92 2.71
N ASN A 140 -30.98 13.54 1.52
CA ASN A 140 -29.88 13.46 0.54
C ASN A 140 -28.72 14.42 0.87
N VAL A 141 -28.55 14.77 2.15
CA VAL A 141 -27.57 15.77 2.59
C VAL A 141 -26.25 15.06 2.88
N SER A 142 -25.20 15.42 2.13
CA SER A 142 -23.84 14.95 2.40
C SER A 142 -23.15 15.82 3.45
N ALA A 143 -22.17 15.26 4.17
CA ALA A 143 -21.30 16.00 5.08
C ALA A 143 -20.20 16.72 4.30
N SER A 144 -20.58 17.51 3.29
CA SER A 144 -19.64 18.43 2.63
C SER A 144 -19.22 19.54 3.59
N THR A 145 -18.04 20.12 3.35
CA THR A 145 -17.58 21.33 4.05
C THR A 145 -18.64 22.42 3.98
N TYR A 146 -19.10 22.91 5.14
CA TYR A 146 -19.70 24.24 5.25
C TYR A 146 -18.67 25.23 4.68
N GLN A 147 -18.92 25.77 3.49
CA GLN A 147 -18.29 27.02 3.12
C GLN A 147 -19.00 28.10 3.94
N ALA A 148 -18.36 28.50 5.04
CA ALA A 148 -18.67 29.77 5.69
C ALA A 148 -18.23 30.94 4.79
#